data_AF-A0A3M1QAE2-F1
#
_entry.id   AF-A0A3M1QAE2-F1
#
_cell.length_a   1.000
_cell.length_b   1.000
_cell.length_c   1.000
_cell.angle_alpha   90.00
_cell.angle_beta   90.00
_cell.angle_gamma   90.00
#
_symmetry.space_group_name_H-M   'P 1'
#
loop_
_entity.id
_entity.type
_entity.pdbx_description
1 polymer ?
#
loop_
_entity_poly.entity_id
_entity_poly.type
_entity_poly.pdbx_seq_one_letter_code
_entity_poly.pdbx_strand_id
1 'polypeptide(L)'
;MPQTLKQIYDAWNALTLRQRLSMIVSVAATFAAVSAIVWWARQPDWAVFKTGLEPRDAQAVVTELQNRGIPLRLRDGGTTIEVPQEQVHRLRMELTAKGIGTTGRFGFAQMFDSESVSQSTQMQEIRYKKALEDELARTIEALDDVSWARVHLVLPGERIFIDDDEQAKASVMLGLAGGGALSAQEVQAVVRTVVGAVKDLGPENVYVAESRGRVLWSGEGEASAALGSKQIELKTALEQDINAKIARVLDSVVGATRYRVQSTVDLDMERVLRRETTYDPDSGVLVSEQKTKEQSTGPAAPGGVPGVTANVGGGGATGAGESQTRSESTSSFRYSQVEKTVEEPVGRIRRVSVAVVVDQNWEEDPATGERTPVPRSAEELADIEQFVKAAIGFDEDRGDRVTVTQRPLVAPVAEPPERGFDPRVWLPVIKYPALILLFLMAFLLFIRPLLRTLGALARPLAERPATGLASLDAASLGPPSEVELLRQRLTALAGEHPEGMAQTMRVWLHEKEG
;
A
#
# COMPACT_ATOMS: atom_id res chain seq x y z
N MET A 1 -48.14 6.33 -57.87
CA MET A 1 -48.24 6.21 -56.41
C MET A 1 -48.24 4.73 -56.04
N PRO A 2 -47.39 4.28 -55.11
CA PRO A 2 -47.36 2.88 -54.69
C PRO A 2 -48.73 2.49 -54.11
N GLN A 3 -49.17 1.26 -54.35
CA GLN A 3 -50.51 0.77 -53.99
C GLN A 3 -50.81 0.92 -52.49
N THR A 4 -49.78 0.93 -51.65
CA THR A 4 -49.87 1.19 -50.20
C THR A 4 -50.38 2.60 -49.87
N LEU A 5 -49.98 3.63 -50.62
CA LEU A 5 -50.43 5.01 -50.40
C LEU A 5 -51.90 5.22 -50.80
N LYS A 6 -52.37 4.54 -51.85
CA LYS A 6 -53.79 4.57 -52.25
C LYS A 6 -54.68 3.85 -51.23
N GLN A 7 -54.25 2.68 -50.74
CA GLN A 7 -54.97 1.95 -49.70
C GLN A 7 -55.09 2.76 -48.39
N ILE A 8 -54.05 3.52 -48.02
CA ILE A 8 -54.09 4.42 -46.86
C ILE A 8 -55.06 5.58 -47.10
N TYR A 9 -55.11 6.14 -48.30
CA TYR A 9 -56.00 7.25 -48.66
C TYR A 9 -57.48 6.83 -48.70
N ASP A 10 -57.78 5.65 -49.24
CA ASP A 10 -59.14 5.12 -49.31
C ASP A 10 -59.63 4.65 -47.92
N ALA A 11 -58.75 4.03 -47.12
CA ALA A 11 -59.03 3.71 -45.72
C ALA A 11 -59.22 4.99 -44.86
N TRP A 12 -58.47 6.06 -45.14
CA TRP A 12 -58.66 7.36 -44.50
C TRP A 12 -60.03 7.95 -44.84
N ASN A 13 -60.49 7.81 -46.09
CA ASN A 13 -61.77 8.33 -46.53
C ASN A 13 -63.00 7.50 -46.10
N ALA A 14 -62.82 6.23 -45.75
CA ALA A 14 -63.88 5.36 -45.24
C ALA A 14 -64.19 5.58 -43.74
N LEU A 15 -63.36 6.33 -43.01
CA LEU A 15 -63.52 6.57 -41.57
C LEU A 15 -64.47 7.74 -41.26
N THR A 16 -65.29 7.59 -40.22
CA THR A 16 -66.15 8.67 -39.72
C THR A 16 -65.32 9.83 -39.15
N LEU A 17 -65.85 11.07 -39.19
CA LEU A 17 -65.14 12.28 -38.74
C LEU A 17 -64.56 12.14 -37.31
N ARG A 18 -65.30 11.48 -36.41
CA ARG A 18 -64.87 11.19 -35.03
C ARG A 18 -63.69 10.21 -34.97
N GLN A 19 -63.68 9.19 -35.83
CA GLN A 19 -62.58 8.22 -35.90
C GLN A 19 -61.31 8.86 -36.46
N ARG A 20 -61.40 9.70 -37.51
CA ARG A 20 -60.25 10.46 -38.04
C ARG A 20 -59.65 11.39 -36.98
N LEU A 21 -60.50 12.11 -36.25
CA LEU A 21 -60.05 13.00 -35.18
C LEU A 21 -59.32 12.24 -34.06
N SER A 22 -59.88 11.09 -33.62
CA SER A 22 -59.25 10.26 -32.59
C SER A 22 -57.89 9.70 -33.02
N MET A 23 -57.73 9.37 -34.31
CA MET A 23 -56.47 8.86 -34.86
C MET A 23 -55.38 9.94 -34.88
N ILE A 24 -55.71 11.15 -35.33
CA ILE A 24 -54.78 12.30 -35.32
C ILE A 24 -54.35 12.63 -33.89
N VAL A 25 -55.30 12.66 -32.94
CA VAL A 25 -55.01 12.97 -31.53
C VAL A 25 -54.11 11.90 -30.90
N SER A 26 -54.33 10.61 -31.18
CA SER A 26 -53.51 9.53 -30.62
C SER A 26 -52.06 9.55 -31.13
N VAL A 27 -51.85 9.80 -32.42
CA VAL A 27 -50.52 9.90 -33.03
C VAL A 27 -49.79 11.14 -32.51
N ALA A 28 -50.49 12.27 -32.42
CA ALA A 28 -49.95 13.50 -31.86
C ALA A 28 -49.58 13.36 -30.38
N ALA A 29 -50.43 12.72 -29.57
CA ALA A 29 -50.16 12.47 -28.15
C ALA A 29 -48.94 11.56 -27.95
N THR A 30 -48.77 10.54 -28.79
CA THR A 30 -47.61 9.64 -28.74
C THR A 30 -46.33 10.40 -29.11
N PHE A 31 -46.35 11.21 -30.17
CA PHE A 31 -45.21 12.04 -30.56
C PHE A 31 -44.85 13.07 -29.49
N ALA A 32 -45.86 13.69 -28.86
CA ALA A 32 -45.66 14.62 -27.75
C ALA A 32 -45.06 13.94 -26.52
N ALA A 33 -45.54 12.75 -26.16
CA ALA A 33 -45.00 11.98 -25.02
C ALA A 33 -43.54 11.56 -25.25
N VAL A 34 -43.19 11.05 -26.44
CA VAL A 34 -41.82 10.69 -26.79
C VAL A 34 -40.91 11.93 -26.78
N SER A 35 -41.39 13.04 -27.34
CA SER A 35 -40.63 14.30 -27.35
C SER A 35 -40.40 14.85 -25.94
N ALA A 36 -41.41 14.77 -25.06
CA ALA A 36 -41.31 15.17 -23.66
C ALA A 36 -40.30 14.32 -22.89
N ILE A 37 -40.29 13.00 -23.10
CA ILE A 37 -39.32 12.08 -22.48
C ILE A 37 -37.91 12.35 -22.99
N VAL A 38 -37.72 12.58 -24.29
CA VAL A 38 -36.40 12.92 -24.87
C VAL A 38 -35.91 14.26 -24.36
N TRP A 39 -36.79 15.26 -24.22
CA TRP A 39 -36.43 16.55 -23.66
C TRP A 39 -36.06 16.46 -22.17
N TRP A 40 -36.83 15.70 -21.39
CA TRP A 40 -36.54 15.45 -19.98
C TRP A 40 -35.23 14.67 -19.78
N ALA A 41 -34.95 13.68 -20.62
CA ALA A 41 -33.72 12.89 -20.58
C ALA A 41 -32.46 13.66 -21.03
N ARG A 42 -32.60 14.84 -21.65
CA ARG A 42 -31.50 15.71 -22.07
C ARG A 42 -31.13 16.79 -21.05
N GLN A 43 -31.81 16.88 -19.90
CA GLN A 43 -31.44 17.84 -18.87
C GLN A 43 -30.16 17.40 -18.15
N PRO A 44 -29.13 18.26 -18.06
CA PRO A 44 -27.89 17.92 -17.38
C PRO A 44 -28.09 17.82 -15.86
N ASP A 45 -27.53 16.78 -15.25
CA ASP A 45 -27.49 16.62 -13.80
C ASP A 45 -26.47 17.61 -13.21
N TRP A 46 -26.96 18.52 -12.36
CA TRP A 46 -26.14 19.53 -11.69
C TRP A 46 -25.49 18.93 -10.45
N ALA A 47 -24.18 19.10 -10.34
CA ALA A 47 -23.42 18.70 -9.17
C ALA A 47 -22.67 19.91 -8.58
N VAL A 48 -22.54 19.89 -7.26
CA VAL A 48 -21.84 20.93 -6.52
C VAL A 48 -20.35 20.85 -6.84
N PHE A 49 -19.80 21.87 -7.49
CA PHE A 49 -18.39 21.97 -7.80
C PHE A 49 -17.59 22.30 -6.54
N LYS A 50 -18.02 23.37 -5.84
CA LYS A 50 -17.42 23.88 -4.62
C LYS A 50 -18.42 24.71 -3.79
N THR A 51 -18.30 24.62 -2.46
CA THR A 51 -19.09 25.35 -1.46
C THR A 51 -18.18 26.23 -0.60
N GLY A 52 -18.75 27.27 0.01
CA GLY A 52 -18.03 28.10 1.00
C GLY A 52 -16.87 28.91 0.41
N LEU A 53 -16.98 29.31 -0.86
CA LEU A 53 -15.98 30.17 -1.48
C LEU A 53 -16.09 31.61 -0.94
N GLU A 54 -14.93 32.22 -0.68
CA GLU A 54 -14.85 33.64 -0.37
C GLU A 54 -15.21 34.45 -1.63
N PRO A 55 -15.91 35.61 -1.53
CA PRO A 55 -16.47 36.31 -2.69
C PRO A 55 -15.46 36.63 -3.80
N ARG A 56 -14.19 36.87 -3.45
CA ARG A 56 -13.10 37.15 -4.40
C ARG A 56 -12.68 35.90 -5.18
N ASP A 57 -12.58 34.76 -4.52
CA ASP A 57 -12.24 33.48 -5.13
C ASP A 57 -13.39 32.92 -5.95
N ALA A 58 -14.63 33.12 -5.49
CA ALA A 58 -15.83 32.80 -6.24
C ALA A 58 -15.87 33.55 -7.58
N GLN A 59 -15.54 34.84 -7.59
CA GLN A 59 -15.48 35.64 -8.82
C GLN A 59 -14.43 35.11 -9.81
N ALA A 60 -13.23 34.76 -9.33
CA ALA A 60 -12.16 34.23 -10.18
C ALA A 60 -12.55 32.88 -10.82
N VAL A 61 -13.18 31.99 -10.04
CA VAL A 61 -13.68 30.69 -10.54
C VAL A 61 -14.81 30.91 -11.56
N VAL A 62 -15.74 31.82 -11.29
CA VAL A 62 -16.86 32.12 -12.20
C VAL A 62 -16.34 32.67 -13.54
N THR A 63 -15.40 33.62 -13.51
CA THR A 63 -14.84 34.20 -14.74
C THR A 63 -14.11 33.15 -15.59
N GLU A 64 -13.33 32.26 -14.98
CA GLU A 64 -12.63 31.19 -15.72
C GLU A 64 -13.62 30.17 -16.31
N LEU A 65 -14.68 29.82 -15.59
CA LEU A 65 -15.72 28.91 -16.09
C LEU A 65 -16.55 29.55 -17.22
N GLN A 66 -16.84 30.86 -17.13
CA GLN A 66 -17.54 31.61 -18.18
C GLN A 66 -16.71 31.76 -19.45
N ASN A 67 -15.41 32.08 -19.32
CA ASN A 67 -14.48 32.19 -20.45
C ASN A 67 -14.41 30.90 -21.28
N ARG A 68 -14.69 29.75 -20.65
CA ARG A 68 -14.69 28.43 -21.29
C ARG A 68 -16.05 27.99 -21.79
N GLY A 69 -17.08 28.81 -21.62
CA GLY A 69 -18.45 28.49 -22.06
C GLY A 69 -19.11 27.35 -21.26
N ILE A 70 -18.66 27.10 -20.03
CA ILE A 70 -19.22 26.03 -19.19
C ILE A 70 -20.48 26.57 -18.52
N PRO A 71 -21.63 25.87 -18.61
CA PRO A 71 -22.84 26.28 -17.93
C PRO A 71 -22.64 26.18 -16.41
N LEU A 72 -22.90 27.28 -15.70
CA LEU A 72 -22.74 27.37 -14.24
C LEU A 72 -24.05 27.81 -13.59
N ARG A 73 -24.27 27.33 -12.37
CA ARG A 73 -25.37 27.77 -11.51
C ARG A 73 -24.82 28.20 -10.16
N LEU A 74 -25.19 29.41 -9.75
CA LEU A 74 -24.80 29.98 -8.46
C LEU A 74 -25.91 29.69 -7.45
N ARG A 75 -25.54 29.16 -6.28
CA ARG A 75 -26.42 28.93 -5.13
C ARG A 75 -25.84 29.66 -3.91
N ASP A 76 -26.68 29.91 -2.90
CA ASP A 76 -26.26 30.50 -1.61
C ASP A 76 -25.54 31.87 -1.77
N GLY A 77 -26.14 32.77 -2.57
CA GLY A 77 -25.61 34.13 -2.78
C GLY A 77 -24.29 34.19 -3.55
N GLY A 78 -23.89 33.11 -4.24
CA GLY A 78 -22.65 33.04 -5.03
C GLY A 78 -21.48 32.36 -4.34
N THR A 79 -21.69 31.82 -3.13
CA THR A 79 -20.68 31.06 -2.37
C THR A 79 -20.61 29.58 -2.76
N THR A 80 -21.67 29.08 -3.43
CA THR A 80 -21.74 27.71 -3.96
C THR A 80 -21.86 27.76 -5.48
N ILE A 81 -20.95 27.08 -6.17
CA ILE A 81 -20.92 26.96 -7.64
C ILE A 81 -21.29 25.53 -8.02
N GLU A 82 -22.27 25.36 -8.89
CA GLU A 82 -22.71 24.07 -9.45
C GLU A 82 -22.38 24.01 -10.95
N VAL A 83 -21.90 22.85 -11.40
CA VAL A 83 -21.56 22.55 -12.81
C VAL A 83 -22.10 21.16 -13.19
N PRO A 84 -22.21 20.81 -14.49
CA PRO A 84 -22.63 19.48 -14.90
C PRO A 84 -21.76 18.38 -14.28
N GLN A 85 -22.39 17.32 -13.74
CA GLN A 85 -21.73 16.26 -12.98
C GLN A 85 -20.55 15.62 -13.73
N GLU A 86 -20.69 15.44 -15.04
CA GLU A 86 -19.66 14.84 -15.90
C GLU A 86 -18.34 15.62 -15.91
N GLN A 87 -18.37 16.93 -15.64
CA GLN A 87 -17.20 17.81 -15.76
C GLN A 87 -16.57 18.18 -14.41
N VAL A 88 -17.21 17.88 -13.28
CA VAL A 88 -16.77 18.31 -11.93
C VAL A 88 -15.32 17.91 -11.64
N HIS A 89 -14.97 16.63 -11.84
CA HIS A 89 -13.65 16.12 -11.49
C HIS A 89 -12.55 16.70 -12.39
N ARG A 90 -12.82 16.79 -13.69
CA ARG A 90 -11.90 17.38 -14.67
C ARG A 90 -11.63 18.85 -14.36
N LEU A 91 -12.68 19.63 -14.14
CA LEU A 91 -12.56 21.06 -13.83
C LEU A 91 -11.83 21.29 -12.50
N ARG A 92 -11.98 20.39 -11.53
CA ARG A 92 -11.27 20.48 -10.25
C ARG A 92 -9.77 20.31 -10.46
N MET A 93 -9.36 19.29 -11.19
CA MET A 93 -7.94 19.08 -11.51
C MET A 93 -7.35 20.27 -12.27
N GLU A 94 -8.06 20.77 -13.28
CA GLU A 94 -7.59 21.89 -14.11
C GLU A 94 -7.50 23.21 -13.33
N LEU A 95 -8.47 23.53 -12.49
CA LEU A 95 -8.44 24.75 -11.67
C LEU A 95 -7.41 24.67 -10.56
N THR A 96 -7.20 23.49 -9.97
CA THR A 96 -6.11 23.25 -9.01
C THR A 96 -4.74 23.41 -9.68
N ALA A 97 -4.55 22.91 -10.91
CA ALA A 97 -3.32 23.11 -11.67
C ALA A 97 -3.02 24.59 -11.95
N LYS A 98 -4.06 25.42 -12.09
CA LYS A 98 -3.93 26.89 -12.25
C LYS A 98 -3.87 27.66 -10.93
N GLY A 99 -3.98 26.99 -9.77
CA GLY A 99 -4.02 27.63 -8.46
C GLY A 99 -5.28 28.47 -8.19
N ILE A 100 -6.34 28.32 -9.00
CA ILE A 100 -7.56 29.12 -8.88
C ILE A 100 -8.50 28.44 -7.89
N GLY A 101 -8.87 29.17 -6.83
CA GLY A 101 -9.89 28.76 -5.87
C GLY A 101 -9.40 27.81 -4.78
N THR A 102 -8.11 27.66 -4.48
CA THR A 102 -7.66 26.93 -3.28
C THR A 102 -7.77 27.84 -2.05
N THR A 103 -8.77 27.60 -1.20
CA THR A 103 -8.87 28.27 0.11
C THR A 103 -7.68 27.87 0.98
N GLY A 104 -6.79 28.83 1.25
CA GLY A 104 -5.97 28.85 2.45
C GLY A 104 -4.49 28.45 2.30
N ARG A 105 -3.63 29.47 2.11
CA ARG A 105 -2.32 29.57 2.81
C ARG A 105 -2.05 31.04 3.15
N PHE A 106 -2.82 31.61 4.07
CA PHE A 106 -2.42 32.86 4.73
C PHE A 106 -1.20 32.55 5.60
N GLY A 107 -0.01 32.83 5.07
CA GLY A 107 1.26 32.65 5.78
C GLY A 107 1.74 33.96 6.38
N PHE A 108 2.42 33.88 7.53
CA PHE A 108 3.13 34.99 8.20
C PHE A 108 4.03 35.79 7.23
N ALA A 109 4.49 35.16 6.14
CA ALA A 109 5.30 35.76 5.08
C ALA A 109 4.60 36.88 4.28
N GLN A 110 3.26 36.85 4.13
CA GLN A 110 2.54 37.90 3.37
C GLN A 110 2.48 39.24 4.14
N MET A 111 2.77 39.24 5.44
CA MET A 111 2.91 40.48 6.23
C MET A 111 4.22 41.23 5.92
N PHE A 112 5.21 40.58 5.30
CA PHE A 112 6.54 41.12 5.04
C PHE A 112 6.84 41.36 3.56
N ASP A 113 5.86 41.15 2.67
CA ASP A 113 5.97 41.30 1.21
C ASP A 113 5.83 42.75 0.73
N SER A 114 5.74 43.72 1.65
CA SER A 114 5.80 45.13 1.28
C SER A 114 7.26 45.52 1.01
N GLU A 115 7.53 45.96 -0.23
CA GLU A 115 8.78 46.61 -0.62
C GLU A 115 8.93 47.94 0.12
N SER A 116 9.45 47.89 1.35
CA SER A 116 9.87 49.08 2.08
C SER A 116 11.36 49.33 1.81
N VAL A 117 11.68 50.56 1.42
CA VAL A 117 13.04 51.04 1.05
C VAL A 117 13.99 51.11 2.25
N SER A 118 13.54 50.76 3.46
CA SER A 118 14.35 50.70 4.68
C SER A 118 14.30 49.27 5.25
N GLN A 119 15.24 48.42 4.84
CA GLN A 119 15.35 47.05 5.37
C GLN A 119 16.27 47.05 6.60
N SER A 120 15.79 46.54 7.74
CA SER A 120 16.62 46.29 8.91
C SER A 120 17.37 44.95 8.77
N THR A 121 18.52 44.82 9.44
CA THR A 121 19.31 43.58 9.48
C THR A 121 18.47 42.36 9.92
N GLN A 122 17.56 42.56 10.88
CA GLN A 122 16.65 41.50 11.34
C GLN A 122 15.69 41.04 10.23
N MET A 123 15.24 41.94 9.37
CA MET A 123 14.35 41.58 8.25
C MET A 123 15.09 40.75 7.20
N GLN A 124 16.37 41.07 6.95
CA GLN A 124 17.21 40.32 6.03
C GLN A 124 17.45 38.88 6.54
N GLU A 125 17.71 38.71 7.83
CA GLU A 125 17.88 37.40 8.47
C GLU A 125 16.61 36.55 8.39
N ILE A 126 15.44 37.12 8.69
CA ILE A 126 14.15 36.42 8.57
C ILE A 126 13.89 35.99 7.13
N ARG A 127 14.17 36.86 6.15
CA ARG A 127 14.01 36.53 4.72
C ARG A 127 14.97 35.44 4.28
N TYR A 128 16.23 35.51 4.69
CA TYR A 128 17.23 34.48 4.39
C TYR A 128 16.82 33.12 4.98
N LYS A 129 16.46 33.08 6.27
CA LYS A 129 15.96 31.87 6.92
C LYS A 129 14.75 31.30 6.18
N LYS A 130 13.78 32.13 5.83
CA LYS A 130 12.56 31.71 5.13
C LYS A 130 12.86 31.13 3.75
N ALA A 131 13.77 31.77 3.01
CA ALA A 131 14.20 31.31 1.70
C ALA A 131 14.89 29.94 1.80
N LEU A 132 15.76 29.76 2.80
CA LEU A 132 16.42 28.49 3.06
C LEU A 132 15.44 27.37 3.42
N GLU A 133 14.45 27.66 4.28
CA GLU A 133 13.36 26.72 4.62
C GLU A 133 12.54 26.29 3.38
N ASP A 134 12.21 27.23 2.49
CA ASP A 134 11.46 26.92 1.26
C ASP A 134 12.29 26.12 0.26
N GLU A 135 13.57 26.43 0.12
CA GLU A 135 14.45 25.73 -0.82
C GLU A 135 14.76 24.31 -0.35
N LEU A 136 14.96 24.11 0.95
CA LEU A 136 15.04 22.79 1.56
C LEU A 136 13.75 22.00 1.37
N ALA A 137 12.59 22.63 1.58
CA ALA A 137 11.30 21.97 1.35
C ALA A 137 11.16 21.53 -0.12
N ARG A 138 11.47 22.41 -1.09
CA ARG A 138 11.46 22.07 -2.52
C ARG A 138 12.41 20.92 -2.87
N THR A 139 13.60 20.91 -2.28
CA THR A 139 14.59 19.86 -2.51
C THR A 139 14.11 18.51 -1.99
N ILE A 140 13.46 18.49 -0.82
CA ILE A 140 12.92 17.27 -0.22
C ILE A 140 11.66 16.78 -0.98
N GLU A 141 10.84 17.69 -1.50
CA GLU A 141 9.68 17.39 -2.36
C GLU A 141 10.07 16.79 -3.72
N ALA A 142 11.35 16.87 -4.12
CA ALA A 142 11.83 16.22 -5.33
C ALA A 142 11.96 14.68 -5.18
N LEU A 143 11.81 14.14 -3.97
CA LEU A 143 11.76 12.69 -3.73
C LEU A 143 10.39 12.13 -4.13
N ASP A 144 10.37 11.05 -4.91
CA ASP A 144 9.14 10.47 -5.49
C ASP A 144 8.05 10.15 -4.45
N ASP A 145 8.45 9.67 -3.26
CA ASP A 145 7.53 9.29 -2.18
C ASP A 145 7.06 10.47 -1.30
N VAL A 146 7.55 11.70 -1.56
CA VAL A 146 7.21 12.91 -0.79
C VAL A 146 6.26 13.80 -1.59
N SER A 147 5.01 13.92 -1.15
CA SER A 147 4.01 14.80 -1.76
C SER A 147 4.16 16.26 -1.37
N TRP A 148 4.59 16.54 -0.14
CA TRP A 148 4.88 17.89 0.34
C TRP A 148 5.83 17.82 1.53
N ALA A 149 6.64 18.85 1.72
CA ALA A 149 7.54 18.98 2.85
C ALA A 149 7.38 20.33 3.55
N ARG A 150 7.61 20.35 4.86
CA ARG A 150 7.74 21.59 5.64
C ARG A 150 8.98 21.50 6.50
N VAL A 151 9.86 22.48 6.34
CA VAL A 151 11.09 22.59 7.10
C VAL A 151 10.99 23.81 8.00
N HIS A 152 11.34 23.62 9.27
CA HIS A 152 11.50 24.69 10.25
C HIS A 152 12.93 24.66 10.75
N LEU A 153 13.62 25.78 10.62
CA LEU A 153 15.00 25.93 11.06
C LEU A 153 15.05 26.82 12.31
N VAL A 154 15.99 26.51 13.19
CA VAL A 154 16.45 27.39 14.26
C VAL A 154 17.93 27.62 13.98
N LEU A 155 18.25 28.82 13.52
CA LEU A 155 19.62 29.23 13.26
C LEU A 155 20.14 29.95 14.50
N PRO A 156 21.40 29.73 14.92
CA PRO A 156 21.99 30.50 15.99
C PRO A 156 22.19 31.96 15.58
N GLY A 157 21.93 32.88 16.51
CA GLY A 157 22.16 34.30 16.29
C GLY A 157 23.64 34.65 16.40
N GLU A 158 24.11 35.62 15.62
CA GLU A 158 25.47 36.16 15.74
C GLU A 158 25.61 36.93 17.06
N ARG A 159 26.34 36.37 18.04
CA ARG A 159 26.69 37.07 19.28
C ARG A 159 28.18 37.37 19.30
N ILE A 160 28.51 38.63 19.58
CA ILE A 160 29.88 39.14 19.64
C ILE A 160 30.58 38.83 20.98
N PHE A 161 29.83 38.35 21.98
CA PHE A 161 30.33 38.00 23.31
C PHE A 161 29.47 36.85 23.88
N ILE A 162 30.14 35.82 24.42
CA ILE A 162 29.68 34.59 25.12
C ILE A 162 29.94 33.30 24.33
N ASP A 163 30.69 32.38 24.96
CA ASP A 163 31.15 31.06 24.48
C ASP A 163 30.06 29.95 24.50
N ASP A 164 28.78 30.29 24.47
CA ASP A 164 27.71 29.29 24.32
C ASP A 164 27.41 29.13 22.82
N ASP A 165 28.05 28.13 22.20
CA ASP A 165 27.75 27.67 20.84
C ASP A 165 26.33 27.06 20.80
N GLU A 166 25.31 27.89 20.64
CA GLU A 166 23.96 27.42 20.29
C GLU A 166 24.04 26.69 18.94
N GLN A 167 23.81 25.37 18.94
CA GLN A 167 23.76 24.60 17.69
C GLN A 167 22.45 24.85 16.95
N ALA A 168 22.52 24.86 15.62
CA ALA A 168 21.33 24.94 14.80
C ALA A 168 20.44 23.71 15.02
N LYS A 169 19.12 23.87 14.85
CA LYS A 169 18.14 22.78 14.94
C LYS A 169 17.21 22.80 13.75
N ALA A 170 16.75 21.62 13.33
CA ALA A 170 15.82 21.49 12.22
C ALA A 170 14.67 20.54 12.55
N SER A 171 13.45 20.91 12.19
CA SER A 171 12.29 20.04 12.20
C SER A 171 11.71 19.94 10.80
N VAL A 172 11.61 18.72 10.29
CA VAL A 172 11.10 18.38 8.97
C VAL A 172 9.81 17.59 9.14
N MET A 173 8.73 18.08 8.55
CA MET A 173 7.46 17.37 8.46
C MET A 173 7.18 16.98 7.01
N LEU A 174 6.92 15.70 6.78
CA LEU A 174 6.72 15.12 5.45
C LEU A 174 5.28 14.65 5.27
N GLY A 175 4.69 14.98 4.12
CA GLY A 175 3.48 14.36 3.62
C GLY A 175 3.83 13.32 2.57
N LEU A 176 3.61 12.04 2.86
CA LEU A 176 3.95 10.96 1.92
C LEU A 176 2.87 10.76 0.86
N ALA A 177 3.28 10.50 -0.38
CA ALA A 177 2.38 10.19 -1.48
C ALA A 177 1.69 8.83 -1.27
N GLY A 178 0.39 8.73 -1.56
CA GLY A 178 -0.34 7.45 -1.62
C GLY A 178 -0.41 6.61 -0.34
N GLY A 179 0.04 7.12 0.81
CA GLY A 179 0.17 6.30 2.03
C GLY A 179 1.40 5.38 2.04
N GLY A 180 2.37 5.61 1.16
CA GLY A 180 3.67 4.93 1.18
C GLY A 180 4.46 5.20 2.46
N ALA A 181 5.55 4.47 2.64
CA ALA A 181 6.51 4.65 3.72
C ALA A 181 7.88 4.89 3.11
N LEU A 182 8.61 5.89 3.62
CA LEU A 182 10.00 6.13 3.23
C LEU A 182 10.88 5.00 3.75
N SER A 183 11.82 4.56 2.91
CA SER A 183 12.90 3.68 3.32
C SER A 183 13.86 4.39 4.28
N ALA A 184 14.60 3.61 5.09
CA ALA A 184 15.62 4.17 5.98
C ALA A 184 16.70 4.96 5.21
N GLN A 185 16.99 4.57 3.96
CA GLN A 185 17.96 5.26 3.11
C GLN A 185 17.43 6.64 2.66
N GLU A 186 16.15 6.74 2.32
CA GLU A 186 15.53 8.02 1.93
C GLU A 186 15.41 8.96 3.13
N VAL A 187 15.03 8.46 4.30
CA VAL A 187 15.04 9.26 5.54
C VAL A 187 16.44 9.78 5.83
N GLN A 188 17.47 8.94 5.69
CA GLN A 188 18.86 9.37 5.88
C GLN A 188 19.30 10.40 4.84
N ALA A 189 18.84 10.29 3.58
CA ALA A 189 19.10 11.27 2.54
C ALA A 189 18.48 12.63 2.89
N VAL A 190 17.25 12.65 3.42
CA VAL A 190 16.59 13.88 3.91
C VAL A 190 17.43 14.52 5.02
N VAL A 191 17.84 13.75 6.03
CA VAL A 191 18.65 14.27 7.15
C VAL A 191 19.97 14.84 6.65
N ARG A 192 20.70 14.11 5.79
CA ARG A 192 21.99 14.57 5.24
C ARG A 192 21.85 15.82 4.38
N THR A 193 20.77 15.94 3.62
CA THR A 193 20.48 17.15 2.82
C THR A 193 20.29 18.36 3.71
N VAL A 194 19.54 18.22 4.80
CA VAL A 194 19.27 19.31 5.75
C VAL A 194 20.54 19.69 6.53
N VAL A 195 21.29 18.70 7.02
CA VAL A 195 22.59 18.90 7.71
C VAL A 195 23.59 19.60 6.80
N GLY A 196 23.70 19.18 5.53
CA GLY A 196 24.64 19.77 4.58
C GLY A 196 24.30 21.20 4.15
N ALA A 197 23.04 21.62 4.31
CA ALA A 197 22.57 22.93 3.87
C ALA A 197 22.58 24.00 4.98
N VAL A 198 22.72 23.60 6.24
CA VAL A 198 22.62 24.50 7.40
C VAL A 198 23.92 24.47 8.19
N LYS A 199 24.49 25.65 8.43
CA LYS A 199 25.70 25.80 9.24
C LYS A 199 25.42 25.39 10.69
N ASP A 200 26.39 24.72 11.32
CA ASP A 200 26.36 24.35 12.75
C ASP A 200 25.15 23.46 13.12
N LEU A 201 24.65 22.68 12.16
CA LEU A 201 23.57 21.69 12.34
C LEU A 201 24.13 20.27 12.35
N GLY A 202 24.06 19.59 13.49
CA GLY A 202 24.38 18.17 13.59
C GLY A 202 23.19 17.25 13.25
N PRO A 203 23.42 16.01 12.78
CA PRO A 203 22.35 15.03 12.50
C PRO A 203 21.49 14.67 13.72
N GLU A 204 22.05 14.82 14.93
CA GLU A 204 21.38 14.67 16.22
C GLU A 204 20.35 15.79 16.50
N ASN A 205 20.49 16.94 15.85
CA ASN A 205 19.60 18.10 16.02
C ASN A 205 18.54 18.22 14.91
N VAL A 206 18.39 17.17 14.10
CA VAL A 206 17.37 17.07 13.06
C VAL A 206 16.26 16.15 13.56
N TYR A 207 15.02 16.59 13.41
CA TYR A 207 13.83 15.80 13.68
C TYR A 207 13.02 15.64 12.40
N VAL A 208 12.70 14.41 12.01
CA VAL A 208 11.89 14.11 10.81
C VAL A 208 10.66 13.33 11.22
N ALA A 209 9.49 13.84 10.87
CA ALA A 209 8.21 13.19 11.16
C ALA A 209 7.27 13.24 9.96
N GLU A 210 6.36 12.28 9.92
CA GLU A 210 5.29 12.21 8.94
C GLU A 210 4.04 12.97 9.43
N SER A 211 3.23 13.48 8.50
CA SER A 211 1.95 14.15 8.76
C SER A 211 0.94 13.34 9.59
N ARG A 212 1.08 12.00 9.64
CA ARG A 212 0.26 11.08 10.46
C ARG A 212 0.76 10.93 11.91
N GLY A 213 1.85 11.62 12.28
CA GLY A 213 2.42 11.56 13.63
C GLY A 213 3.44 10.43 13.86
N ARG A 214 3.86 9.73 12.80
CA ARG A 214 4.97 8.76 12.86
C ARG A 214 6.30 9.48 12.79
N VAL A 215 7.16 9.26 13.77
CA VAL A 215 8.53 9.79 13.78
C VAL A 215 9.39 8.90 12.90
N LEU A 216 10.10 9.51 11.96
CA LEU A 216 11.00 8.82 11.02
C LEU A 216 12.46 8.94 11.43
N TRP A 217 12.81 10.03 12.11
CA TRP A 217 14.15 10.29 12.66
C TRP A 217 14.03 11.23 13.86
N SER A 218 14.60 10.86 15.00
CA SER A 218 14.47 11.64 16.24
C SER A 218 15.75 12.28 16.77
N GLY A 219 16.91 12.01 16.16
CA GLY A 219 18.20 12.49 16.64
C GLY A 219 18.61 11.82 17.96
N GLU A 220 19.77 11.16 17.95
CA GLU A 220 20.45 10.58 19.13
C GLU A 220 19.77 9.40 19.87
N GLY A 221 18.45 9.34 19.99
CA GLY A 221 17.71 8.19 20.53
C GLY A 221 17.70 6.96 19.59
N GLU A 222 17.97 7.18 18.31
CA GLU A 222 18.09 6.13 17.31
C GLU A 222 19.46 5.47 17.28
N ALA A 223 20.53 6.03 17.85
CA ALA A 223 21.83 5.34 17.76
C ALA A 223 21.76 3.96 18.46
N SER A 224 21.15 3.88 19.65
CA SER A 224 20.98 2.62 20.37
C SER A 224 19.77 1.80 19.89
N ALA A 225 18.64 2.45 19.57
CA ALA A 225 17.45 1.77 19.07
C ALA A 225 17.59 1.28 17.61
N ALA A 226 18.29 2.04 16.76
CA ALA A 226 18.64 1.66 15.40
C ALA A 226 19.83 0.69 15.33
N LEU A 227 20.74 0.70 16.32
CA LEU A 227 21.65 -0.44 16.50
C LEU A 227 20.83 -1.71 16.80
N GLY A 228 19.89 -1.65 17.74
CA GLY A 228 18.99 -2.78 18.03
C GLY A 228 18.15 -3.22 16.82
N SER A 229 17.58 -2.30 16.05
CA SER A 229 16.80 -2.65 14.85
C SER A 229 17.69 -3.24 13.75
N LYS A 230 18.88 -2.67 13.49
CA LYS A 230 19.85 -3.24 12.54
C LYS A 230 20.33 -4.62 12.95
N GLN A 231 20.47 -4.87 14.25
CA GLN A 231 20.81 -6.18 14.79
C GLN A 231 19.69 -7.20 14.53
N ILE A 232 18.42 -6.80 14.72
CA ILE A 232 17.25 -7.64 14.42
C ILE A 232 17.13 -7.88 12.91
N GLU A 233 17.35 -6.86 12.09
CA GLU A 233 17.34 -6.98 10.62
C GLU A 233 18.42 -7.93 10.12
N LEU A 234 19.66 -7.81 10.62
CA LEU A 234 20.75 -8.72 10.28
C LEU A 234 20.41 -10.16 10.68
N LYS A 235 19.89 -10.36 11.89
CA LYS A 235 19.45 -11.68 12.36
C LYS A 235 18.37 -12.26 11.44
N THR A 236 17.34 -11.47 11.13
CA THR A 236 16.22 -11.89 10.26
C THR A 236 16.71 -12.22 8.85
N ALA A 237 17.58 -11.39 8.28
CA ALA A 237 18.15 -11.61 6.96
C ALA A 237 18.96 -12.92 6.89
N LEU A 238 19.73 -13.21 7.94
CA LEU A 238 20.54 -14.42 8.02
C LEU A 238 19.66 -15.67 8.24
N GLU A 239 18.61 -15.58 9.06
CA GLU A 239 17.59 -16.64 9.21
C GLU A 239 16.87 -16.92 7.88
N GLN A 240 16.53 -15.88 7.12
CA GLN A 240 15.91 -16.01 5.80
C GLN A 240 16.85 -16.65 4.78
N ASP A 241 18.14 -16.27 4.77
CA ASP A 241 19.13 -16.89 3.89
C ASP A 241 19.33 -18.39 4.21
N ILE A 242 19.41 -18.75 5.49
CA ILE A 242 19.48 -20.15 5.93
C ILE A 242 18.22 -20.90 5.50
N ASN A 243 17.03 -20.34 5.73
CA ASN A 243 15.78 -20.96 5.30
C ASN A 243 15.75 -21.17 3.78
N ALA A 244 16.23 -20.19 2.99
CA ALA A 244 16.30 -20.30 1.53
C ALA A 244 17.32 -21.35 1.06
N LYS A 245 18.48 -21.48 1.74
CA LYS A 245 19.45 -22.54 1.47
C LYS A 245 18.87 -23.92 1.72
N ILE A 246 18.19 -24.11 2.84
CA ILE A 246 17.53 -25.38 3.17
C ILE A 246 16.41 -25.66 2.17
N ALA A 247 15.58 -24.66 1.85
CA ALA A 247 14.50 -24.78 0.88
C ALA A 247 14.98 -25.30 -0.47
N ARG A 248 16.06 -24.74 -1.03
CA ARG A 248 16.64 -25.19 -2.30
C ARG A 248 17.04 -26.66 -2.31
N VAL A 249 17.52 -27.18 -1.18
CA VAL A 249 17.89 -28.60 -1.06
C VAL A 249 16.65 -29.47 -0.91
N LEU A 250 15.71 -29.08 -0.03
CA LEU A 250 14.48 -29.84 0.22
C LEU A 250 13.49 -29.80 -0.95
N ASP A 251 13.51 -28.77 -1.80
CA ASP A 251 12.69 -28.67 -3.01
C ASP A 251 12.96 -29.85 -3.96
N SER A 252 14.21 -30.29 -4.07
CA SER A 252 14.61 -31.39 -4.95
C SER A 252 14.24 -32.78 -4.41
N VAL A 253 14.15 -32.93 -3.09
CA VAL A 253 13.92 -34.22 -2.41
C VAL A 253 12.44 -34.40 -2.07
N VAL A 254 11.83 -33.37 -1.48
CA VAL A 254 10.48 -33.41 -0.91
C VAL A 254 9.50 -32.63 -1.77
N GLY A 255 9.91 -31.58 -2.49
CA GLY A 255 9.03 -30.73 -3.31
C GLY A 255 8.52 -29.49 -2.57
N ALA A 256 8.36 -28.40 -3.31
CA ALA A 256 8.24 -27.02 -2.80
C ALA A 256 7.07 -26.72 -1.83
N THR A 257 6.06 -27.59 -1.74
CA THR A 257 4.88 -27.38 -0.90
C THR A 257 4.76 -28.35 0.27
N ARG A 258 5.70 -29.29 0.40
CA ARG A 258 5.60 -30.45 1.31
C ARG A 258 6.52 -30.34 2.54
N TYR A 259 7.03 -29.15 2.83
CA TYR A 259 7.84 -28.92 4.02
C TYR A 259 7.64 -27.51 4.57
N ARG A 260 7.97 -27.32 5.85
CA ARG A 260 8.18 -26.00 6.48
C ARG A 260 9.49 -26.02 7.24
N VAL A 261 10.26 -24.96 7.05
CA VAL A 261 11.54 -24.77 7.70
C VAL A 261 11.48 -23.48 8.50
N GLN A 262 11.93 -23.55 9.74
CA GLN A 262 12.22 -22.38 10.54
C GLN A 262 13.62 -22.52 11.11
N SER A 263 14.45 -21.52 10.86
CA SER A 263 15.74 -21.36 11.52
C SER A 263 15.70 -20.21 12.52
N THR A 264 16.57 -20.31 13.51
CA THR A 264 16.85 -19.24 14.46
C THR A 264 18.35 -19.14 14.64
N VAL A 265 18.88 -17.92 14.60
CA VAL A 265 20.31 -17.68 14.77
C VAL A 265 20.58 -16.85 16.00
N ASP A 266 21.52 -17.35 16.80
CA ASP A 266 22.10 -16.65 17.93
C ASP A 266 23.40 -15.99 17.48
N LEU A 267 23.45 -14.66 17.51
CA LEU A 267 24.59 -13.86 17.06
C LEU A 267 25.30 -13.27 18.28
N ASP A 268 26.62 -13.40 18.30
CA ASP A 268 27.45 -12.64 19.22
C ASP A 268 27.64 -11.22 18.66
N MET A 269 27.10 -10.25 19.40
CA MET A 269 27.12 -8.84 19.02
C MET A 269 28.06 -8.01 19.89
N GLU A 270 28.87 -8.68 20.71
CA GLU A 270 29.88 -8.04 21.52
C GLU A 270 31.04 -7.57 20.63
N ARG A 271 31.39 -6.29 20.75
CA ARG A 271 32.58 -5.75 20.10
C ARG A 271 33.77 -5.87 21.06
N VAL A 272 34.61 -6.87 20.85
CA VAL A 272 35.79 -7.10 21.68
C VAL A 272 37.01 -6.45 21.04
N LEU A 273 37.58 -5.46 21.73
CA LEU A 273 38.89 -4.89 21.40
C LEU A 273 39.93 -5.50 22.33
N ARG A 274 40.71 -6.45 21.83
CA ARG A 274 41.80 -7.07 22.59
C ARG A 274 43.12 -6.41 22.21
N ARG A 275 43.74 -5.70 23.16
CA ARG A 275 45.10 -5.19 23.02
C ARG A 275 46.04 -6.09 23.81
N GLU A 276 46.95 -6.75 23.12
CA GLU A 276 47.98 -7.59 23.70
C GLU A 276 49.34 -6.93 23.44
N THR A 277 50.11 -6.69 24.50
CA THR A 277 51.47 -6.16 24.42
C THR A 277 52.41 -7.26 24.90
N THR A 278 53.18 -7.83 23.97
CA THR A 278 54.18 -8.84 24.28
C THR A 278 55.56 -8.19 24.31
N TYR A 279 56.30 -8.41 25.40
CA TYR A 279 57.68 -7.95 25.56
C TYR A 279 58.64 -9.10 25.29
N ASP A 280 59.69 -8.84 24.52
CA ASP A 280 60.79 -9.79 24.36
C ASP A 280 61.86 -9.51 25.44
N PRO A 281 62.03 -10.40 26.44
CA PRO A 281 62.94 -10.19 27.56
C PRO A 281 64.42 -10.11 27.15
N ASP A 282 64.80 -10.68 26.01
CA ASP A 282 66.20 -10.74 25.56
C ASP A 282 66.61 -9.52 24.71
N SER A 283 65.64 -8.71 24.30
CA SER A 283 65.82 -7.56 23.41
C SER A 283 66.18 -6.24 24.12
N GLY A 284 66.48 -6.28 25.41
CA GLY A 284 66.71 -5.09 26.23
C GLY A 284 67.93 -4.28 25.77
N VAL A 285 67.70 -3.08 25.23
CA VAL A 285 68.77 -2.12 24.89
C VAL A 285 68.85 -1.04 25.97
N LEU A 286 70.06 -0.76 26.46
CA LEU A 286 70.32 0.32 27.40
C LEU A 286 70.06 1.67 26.73
N VAL A 287 69.12 2.46 27.26
CA VAL A 287 68.73 3.77 26.71
C VAL A 287 69.39 4.92 27.46
N SER A 288 69.48 4.82 28.78
CA SER A 288 70.12 5.84 29.60
C SER A 288 70.81 5.18 30.78
N GLU A 289 72.02 5.63 31.08
CA GLU A 289 72.76 5.22 32.27
C GLU A 289 73.28 6.48 32.97
N GLN A 290 72.82 6.69 34.20
CA GLN A 290 73.33 7.75 35.06
C GLN A 290 74.14 7.13 36.18
N LYS A 291 75.44 7.40 36.18
CA LYS A 291 76.38 6.92 37.19
C LYS A 291 76.88 8.09 38.02
N THR A 292 76.42 8.18 39.26
CA THR A 292 76.88 9.17 40.22
C THR A 292 77.95 8.53 41.10
N LYS A 293 79.18 9.02 41.00
CA LYS A 293 80.28 8.58 41.87
C LYS A 293 80.72 9.76 42.73
N GLU A 294 80.39 9.71 44.01
CA GLU A 294 80.86 10.64 45.01
C GLU A 294 82.04 10.02 45.75
N GLN A 295 83.18 10.71 45.73
CA GLN A 295 84.34 10.33 46.51
C GLN A 295 84.66 11.48 47.45
N SER A 296 84.41 11.28 48.74
CA SER A 296 84.75 12.23 49.78
C SER A 296 86.05 11.78 50.43
N THR A 297 87.06 12.64 50.36
CA THR A 297 88.29 12.53 51.14
C THR A 297 88.33 13.70 52.09
N GLY A 298 88.06 13.44 53.37
CA GLY A 298 88.21 14.45 54.42
C GLY A 298 89.69 14.67 54.76
N PRO A 299 90.14 15.91 55.05
CA PRO A 299 91.47 16.11 55.60
C PRO A 299 91.53 15.44 56.98
N ALA A 300 92.61 14.72 57.25
CA ALA A 300 92.86 14.13 58.54
C ALA A 300 92.81 15.22 59.63
N ALA A 301 91.85 15.13 60.55
CA ALA A 301 91.71 16.10 61.63
C ALA A 301 92.93 15.99 62.57
N PRO A 302 93.71 17.07 62.78
CA PRO A 302 94.76 17.05 63.79
C PRO A 302 94.12 17.06 65.17
N GLY A 303 94.16 15.90 65.85
CA GLY A 303 93.72 15.76 67.23
C GLY A 303 94.72 16.43 68.18
N GLY A 304 94.49 17.69 68.51
CA GLY A 304 95.22 18.41 69.56
C GLY A 304 94.26 18.84 70.69
N VAL A 305 94.63 18.56 71.93
CA VAL A 305 93.88 19.01 73.13
C VAL A 305 93.94 20.54 73.26
N PRO A 306 92.82 21.25 73.49
CA PRO A 306 92.82 22.71 73.58
C PRO A 306 93.52 23.20 74.87
N GLY A 307 94.57 24.01 74.71
CA GLY A 307 95.12 24.82 75.79
C GLY A 307 96.52 24.43 76.28
N VAL A 308 97.55 24.57 75.44
CA VAL A 308 98.90 25.07 75.79
C VAL A 308 99.69 25.32 74.50
N THR A 309 100.49 26.40 74.46
CA THR A 309 101.45 26.69 73.38
C THR A 309 102.65 25.76 73.48
N ALA A 310 102.83 24.86 72.51
CA ALA A 310 103.99 23.96 72.46
C ALA A 310 104.92 24.31 71.29
N ASN A 311 105.86 25.22 71.56
CA ASN A 311 107.11 25.35 70.82
C ASN A 311 108.12 24.32 71.37
N VAL A 312 107.90 23.03 71.10
CA VAL A 312 108.92 21.99 71.25
C VAL A 312 108.65 20.91 70.20
N GLY A 313 109.64 20.65 69.35
CA GLY A 313 109.49 19.77 68.19
C GLY A 313 109.32 18.29 68.54
N GLY A 314 108.68 17.58 67.62
CA GLY A 314 108.84 16.13 67.45
C GLY A 314 107.71 15.28 68.01
N GLY A 315 106.56 15.25 67.33
CA GLY A 315 105.48 14.29 67.58
C GLY A 315 104.39 14.41 66.52
N GLY A 316 104.68 13.95 65.30
CA GLY A 316 103.73 13.98 64.19
C GLY A 316 102.51 13.10 64.46
N ALA A 317 101.34 13.71 64.60
CA ALA A 317 100.07 13.00 64.59
C ALA A 317 99.78 12.51 63.17
N THR A 318 99.82 11.19 62.93
CA THR A 318 99.31 10.58 61.71
C THR A 318 97.81 10.37 61.85
N GLY A 319 97.02 11.36 61.44
CA GLY A 319 95.60 11.11 61.19
C GLY A 319 95.44 10.39 59.85
N ALA A 320 94.85 9.19 59.86
CA ALA A 320 94.43 8.53 58.63
C ALA A 320 93.17 9.23 58.12
N GLY A 321 93.24 9.80 56.92
CA GLY A 321 92.05 10.35 56.25
C GLY A 321 91.13 9.21 55.83
N GLU A 322 89.91 9.21 56.34
CA GLU A 322 88.87 8.27 55.91
C GLU A 322 88.36 8.71 54.52
N SER A 323 88.47 7.82 53.55
CA SER A 323 87.93 8.04 52.20
C SER A 323 86.64 7.24 52.06
N GLN A 324 85.51 7.96 51.94
CA GLN A 324 84.21 7.34 51.70
C GLN A 324 83.87 7.50 50.22
N THR A 325 83.66 6.38 49.54
CA THR A 325 83.20 6.37 48.13
C THR A 325 81.77 5.85 48.07
N ARG A 326 80.85 6.67 47.55
CA ARG A 326 79.49 6.28 47.20
C ARG A 326 79.37 6.21 45.68
N SER A 327 78.95 5.06 45.16
CA SER A 327 78.65 4.89 43.74
C SER A 327 77.20 4.48 43.60
N GLU A 328 76.44 5.23 42.83
CA GLU A 328 75.04 4.97 42.49
C GLU A 328 74.92 4.89 40.96
N SER A 329 74.23 3.88 40.46
CA SER A 329 74.06 3.66 39.01
C SER A 329 72.60 3.35 38.74
N THR A 330 71.96 4.19 37.94
CA THR A 330 70.58 4.00 37.49
C THR A 330 70.60 3.80 35.99
N SER A 331 70.21 2.60 35.54
CA SER A 331 70.22 2.19 34.14
C SER A 331 68.78 1.93 33.66
N SER A 332 68.38 2.62 32.61
CA SER A 332 67.06 2.51 31.98
C SER A 332 67.17 1.69 30.70
N PHE A 333 66.42 0.59 30.61
CA PHE A 333 66.38 -0.29 29.44
C PHE A 333 65.07 -0.10 28.67
N ARG A 334 65.12 -0.21 27.35
CA ARG A 334 63.94 -0.31 26.50
C ARG A 334 63.93 -1.69 25.84
N TYR A 335 62.84 -2.42 26.04
CA TYR A 335 62.60 -3.71 25.43
C TYR A 335 61.84 -3.53 24.12
N SER A 336 62.07 -4.43 23.17
CA SER A 336 61.20 -4.57 22.01
C SER A 336 59.80 -4.95 22.50
N GLN A 337 58.81 -4.22 22.01
CA GLN A 337 57.39 -4.51 22.27
C GLN A 337 56.69 -4.75 20.95
N VAL A 338 55.87 -5.79 20.91
CA VAL A 338 54.95 -6.05 19.82
C VAL A 338 53.54 -5.80 20.34
N GLU A 339 52.90 -4.77 19.80
CA GLU A 339 51.50 -4.47 20.10
C GLU A 339 50.60 -5.13 19.06
N LYS A 340 49.78 -6.08 19.51
CA LYS A 340 48.74 -6.71 18.71
C LYS A 340 47.39 -6.17 19.14
N THR A 341 46.76 -5.39 18.26
CA THR A 341 45.36 -4.99 18.43
C THR A 341 44.50 -5.91 17.58
N VAL A 342 43.68 -6.74 18.23
CA VAL A 342 42.68 -7.58 17.59
C VAL A 342 41.31 -6.95 17.83
N GLU A 343 40.68 -6.50 16.76
CA GLU A 343 39.28 -6.10 16.76
C GLU A 343 38.45 -7.29 16.24
N GLU A 344 37.66 -7.90 17.13
CA GLU A 344 36.76 -8.97 16.74
C GLU A 344 35.51 -8.36 16.07
N PRO A 345 35.15 -8.81 14.86
CA PRO A 345 33.97 -8.28 14.17
C PRO A 345 32.69 -8.71 14.90
N VAL A 346 31.73 -7.79 14.97
CA VAL A 346 30.39 -8.08 15.50
C VAL A 346 29.61 -8.98 14.53
N GLY A 347 28.73 -9.82 15.05
CA GLY A 347 27.85 -10.69 14.24
C GLY A 347 28.42 -12.08 13.98
N ARG A 348 29.34 -12.56 14.81
CA ARG A 348 29.76 -13.97 14.73
C ARG A 348 28.58 -14.87 15.11
N ILE A 349 28.35 -15.92 14.33
CA ILE A 349 27.30 -16.90 14.64
C ILE A 349 27.74 -17.71 15.87
N ARG A 350 27.00 -17.56 16.96
CA ARG A 350 27.21 -18.33 18.20
C ARG A 350 26.56 -19.70 18.11
N ARG A 351 25.36 -19.79 17.51
CA ARG A 351 24.61 -21.03 17.35
C ARG A 351 23.51 -20.89 16.30
N VAL A 352 23.30 -21.95 15.52
CA VAL A 352 22.15 -22.09 14.62
C VAL A 352 21.24 -23.20 15.14
N SER A 353 19.93 -22.92 15.20
CA SER A 353 18.91 -23.93 15.51
C SER A 353 17.93 -24.01 14.35
N VAL A 354 17.75 -25.20 13.77
CA VAL A 354 16.88 -25.44 12.63
C VAL A 354 15.84 -26.47 12.99
N ALA A 355 14.57 -26.13 12.77
CA ALA A 355 13.45 -27.05 12.84
C ALA A 355 12.87 -27.25 11.44
N VAL A 356 12.84 -28.50 11.00
CA VAL A 356 12.25 -28.88 9.71
C VAL A 356 11.07 -29.80 9.96
N VAL A 357 9.92 -29.42 9.42
CA VAL A 357 8.72 -30.24 9.40
C VAL A 357 8.46 -30.68 7.98
N VAL A 358 8.35 -31.99 7.76
CA VAL A 358 8.16 -32.56 6.44
C VAL A 358 6.83 -33.31 6.38
N ASP A 359 6.13 -33.21 5.25
CA ASP A 359 4.84 -33.87 5.02
C ASP A 359 5.02 -35.38 4.85
N GLN A 360 3.94 -36.16 4.84
CA GLN A 360 4.03 -37.59 4.56
C GLN A 360 4.24 -37.85 3.05
N ASN A 361 4.64 -39.07 2.69
CA ASN A 361 4.56 -39.49 1.28
C ASN A 361 3.11 -39.78 0.94
N TRP A 362 2.75 -39.65 -0.33
CA TRP A 362 1.40 -39.90 -0.82
C TRP A 362 1.50 -40.96 -1.92
N GLU A 363 0.83 -42.09 -1.71
CA GLU A 363 0.74 -43.16 -2.70
C GLU A 363 -0.62 -43.04 -3.38
N GLU A 364 -0.62 -42.94 -4.71
CA GLU A 364 -1.84 -42.82 -5.51
C GLU A 364 -2.19 -44.22 -6.01
N ASP A 365 -3.38 -44.70 -5.65
CA ASP A 365 -3.87 -46.00 -6.13
C ASP A 365 -4.19 -45.88 -7.63
N PRO A 366 -3.49 -46.62 -8.51
CA PRO A 366 -3.67 -46.52 -9.96
C PRO A 366 -5.07 -46.94 -10.44
N ALA A 367 -5.89 -47.57 -9.60
CA ALA A 367 -7.25 -48.00 -9.94
C ALA A 367 -8.34 -46.98 -9.55
N THR A 368 -8.17 -46.22 -8.47
CA THR A 368 -9.20 -45.32 -7.91
C THR A 368 -8.81 -43.83 -7.94
N GLY A 369 -7.53 -43.52 -8.17
CA GLY A 369 -7.00 -42.15 -8.07
C GLY A 369 -7.04 -41.59 -6.64
N GLU A 370 -7.32 -42.44 -5.64
CA GLU A 370 -7.35 -42.05 -4.23
C GLU A 370 -5.91 -41.99 -3.69
N ARG A 371 -5.55 -40.85 -3.10
CA ARG A 371 -4.22 -40.62 -2.52
C ARG A 371 -4.23 -41.00 -1.05
N THR A 372 -3.49 -42.03 -0.71
CA THR A 372 -3.33 -42.48 0.68
C THR A 372 -2.01 -41.94 1.26
N PRO A 373 -2.04 -41.39 2.49
CA PRO A 373 -0.83 -40.92 3.13
C PRO A 373 -0.03 -42.09 3.71
N VAL A 374 1.24 -42.21 3.29
CA VAL A 374 2.20 -43.20 3.77
C VAL A 374 3.30 -42.49 4.57
N PRO A 375 3.54 -42.88 5.84
CA PRO A 375 4.61 -42.25 6.63
C PRO A 375 5.99 -42.54 6.02
N ARG A 376 6.91 -41.56 6.10
CA ARG A 376 8.29 -41.77 5.64
C ARG A 376 9.03 -42.75 6.54
N SER A 377 10.02 -43.43 5.96
CA SER A 377 10.89 -44.32 6.73
C SER A 377 11.81 -43.50 7.66
N ALA A 378 12.30 -44.13 8.73
CA ALA A 378 13.26 -43.48 9.63
C ALA A 378 14.60 -43.17 8.93
N GLU A 379 14.98 -43.98 7.94
CA GLU A 379 16.18 -43.79 7.12
C GLU A 379 16.04 -42.54 6.24
N GLU A 380 14.89 -42.34 5.57
CA GLU A 380 14.62 -41.15 4.78
C GLU A 380 14.67 -39.86 5.62
N LEU A 381 14.18 -39.90 6.85
CA LEU A 381 14.24 -38.75 7.77
C LEU A 381 15.68 -38.44 8.19
N ALA A 382 16.52 -39.46 8.38
CA ALA A 382 17.94 -39.28 8.70
C ALA A 382 18.72 -38.70 7.51
N ASP A 383 18.43 -39.14 6.28
CA ASP A 383 19.03 -38.58 5.07
C ASP A 383 18.65 -37.09 4.89
N ILE A 384 17.37 -36.76 5.12
CA ILE A 384 16.90 -35.36 5.12
C ILE A 384 17.65 -34.54 6.18
N GLU A 385 17.82 -35.07 7.39
CA GLU A 385 18.59 -34.39 8.43
C GLU A 385 20.05 -34.14 8.00
N GLN A 386 20.69 -35.12 7.35
CA GLN A 386 22.05 -34.98 6.85
C GLN A 386 22.15 -33.92 5.74
N PHE A 387 21.18 -33.86 4.83
CA PHE A 387 21.12 -32.82 3.80
C PHE A 387 20.96 -31.42 4.40
N VAL A 388 20.10 -31.27 5.41
CA VAL A 388 19.92 -30.00 6.12
C VAL A 388 21.22 -29.60 6.84
N LYS A 389 21.89 -30.53 7.51
CA LYS A 389 23.19 -30.30 8.17
C LYS A 389 24.26 -29.85 7.17
N ALA A 390 24.34 -30.48 6.00
CA ALA A 390 25.27 -30.10 4.94
C ALA A 390 24.95 -28.71 4.35
N ALA A 391 23.68 -28.37 4.18
CA ALA A 391 23.25 -27.10 3.60
C ALA A 391 23.58 -25.87 4.47
N ILE A 392 23.55 -26.02 5.80
CA ILE A 392 23.79 -24.92 6.74
C ILE A 392 25.25 -24.81 7.21
N GLY A 393 26.10 -25.79 6.91
CA GLY A 393 27.44 -25.89 7.49
C GLY A 393 27.36 -26.15 9.00
N PHE A 394 26.66 -27.23 9.37
CA PHE A 394 26.47 -27.64 10.76
C PHE A 394 27.82 -27.82 11.47
N ASP A 395 27.91 -27.26 12.65
CA ASP A 395 29.10 -27.33 13.50
C ASP A 395 28.69 -27.73 14.93
N GLU A 396 29.19 -28.89 15.38
CA GLU A 396 28.91 -29.43 16.71
C GLU A 396 29.64 -28.65 17.81
N ASP A 397 30.84 -28.13 17.53
CA ASP A 397 31.62 -27.33 18.49
C ASP A 397 30.97 -25.95 18.71
N ARG A 398 30.29 -25.42 17.68
CA ARG A 398 29.43 -24.23 17.79
C ARG A 398 28.14 -24.48 18.59
N GLY A 399 27.73 -25.74 18.76
CA GLY A 399 26.52 -26.12 19.49
C GLY A 399 25.23 -26.01 18.68
N ASP A 400 25.33 -26.14 17.35
CA ASP A 400 24.18 -26.14 16.46
C ASP A 400 23.22 -27.31 16.72
N ARG A 401 21.94 -27.13 16.39
CA ARG A 401 20.92 -28.18 16.49
C ARG A 401 20.04 -28.22 15.27
N VAL A 402 19.80 -29.43 14.76
CA VAL A 402 18.87 -29.68 13.67
C VAL A 402 17.88 -30.73 14.14
N THR A 403 16.59 -30.44 14.01
CA THR A 403 15.52 -31.37 14.35
C THR A 403 14.60 -31.52 13.15
N VAL A 404 14.46 -32.75 12.66
CA VAL A 404 13.54 -33.10 11.57
C VAL A 404 12.36 -33.89 12.15
N THR A 405 11.14 -33.45 11.87
CA THR A 405 9.93 -34.15 12.30
C THR A 405 8.93 -34.28 11.15
N GLN A 406 8.13 -35.33 11.17
CA GLN A 406 7.08 -35.53 10.19
C GLN A 406 5.73 -35.08 10.76
N ARG A 407 4.99 -34.23 10.03
CA ARG A 407 3.60 -33.85 10.33
C ARG A 407 2.83 -33.58 9.03
N PRO A 408 1.53 -33.90 8.97
CA PRO A 408 0.71 -33.60 7.80
C PRO A 408 0.60 -32.09 7.59
N LEU A 409 1.00 -31.60 6.42
CA LEU A 409 0.95 -30.18 6.05
C LEU A 409 -0.23 -29.95 5.09
N VAL A 410 -1.38 -29.56 5.62
CA VAL A 410 -2.55 -29.21 4.78
C VAL A 410 -2.44 -27.74 4.36
N ALA A 411 -2.36 -27.48 3.06
CA ALA A 411 -2.55 -26.13 2.53
C ALA A 411 -4.05 -25.80 2.49
N PRO A 412 -4.50 -24.63 2.97
CA PRO A 412 -5.87 -24.19 2.75
C PRO A 412 -6.07 -23.97 1.25
N VAL A 413 -6.98 -24.73 0.64
CA VAL A 413 -7.42 -24.49 -0.73
C VAL A 413 -8.13 -23.13 -0.72
N ALA A 414 -7.51 -22.11 -1.31
CA ALA A 414 -8.13 -20.80 -1.48
C ALA A 414 -9.19 -20.91 -2.59
N GLU A 415 -10.46 -20.86 -2.23
CA GLU A 415 -11.55 -20.72 -3.18
C GLU A 415 -11.45 -19.35 -3.87
N PRO A 416 -11.59 -19.26 -5.21
CA PRO A 416 -11.55 -17.98 -5.91
C PRO A 416 -12.71 -17.09 -5.46
N PRO A 417 -12.50 -15.76 -5.29
CA PRO A 417 -13.53 -14.86 -4.78
C PRO A 417 -14.73 -14.81 -5.74
N GLU A 418 -15.92 -15.07 -5.20
CA GLU A 418 -17.17 -14.92 -5.95
C GLU A 418 -17.33 -13.47 -6.43
N ARG A 419 -17.51 -13.29 -7.74
CA ARG A 419 -17.83 -11.98 -8.33
C ARG A 419 -19.24 -11.55 -7.89
N GLY A 420 -19.31 -10.79 -6.80
CA GLY A 420 -20.56 -10.18 -6.33
C GLY A 420 -21.14 -9.17 -7.34
N PHE A 421 -22.47 -9.10 -7.36
CA PHE A 421 -23.26 -8.22 -8.23
C PHE A 421 -23.09 -6.74 -7.82
N ASP A 422 -22.40 -5.93 -8.65
CA ASP A 422 -22.21 -4.49 -8.40
C ASP A 422 -23.30 -3.65 -9.13
N PRO A 423 -24.22 -2.98 -8.39
CA PRO A 423 -25.33 -2.22 -8.97
C PRO A 423 -24.91 -1.06 -9.88
N ARG A 424 -23.68 -0.55 -9.75
CA ARG A 424 -23.22 0.63 -10.50
C ARG A 424 -22.94 0.35 -11.97
N VAL A 425 -22.60 -0.90 -12.30
CA VAL A 425 -22.29 -1.33 -13.68
C VAL A 425 -23.57 -1.64 -14.47
N TRP A 426 -24.62 -2.11 -13.79
CA TRP A 426 -25.84 -2.62 -14.44
C TRP A 426 -26.93 -1.56 -14.65
N LEU A 427 -26.95 -0.49 -13.86
CA LEU A 427 -27.95 0.58 -13.95
C LEU A 427 -28.10 1.25 -15.35
N PRO A 428 -27.01 1.61 -16.06
CA PRO A 428 -27.14 2.25 -17.37
C PRO A 428 -27.59 1.27 -18.47
N VAL A 429 -27.34 -0.04 -18.30
CA VAL A 429 -27.73 -1.08 -19.27
C VAL A 429 -29.23 -1.38 -19.20
N ILE A 430 -29.84 -1.28 -18.01
CA ILE A 430 -31.27 -1.57 -17.79
C ILE A 430 -32.19 -0.44 -18.30
N LYS A 431 -31.69 0.81 -18.42
CA LYS A 431 -32.50 1.97 -18.83
C LYS A 431 -33.04 1.89 -20.27
N TYR A 432 -32.27 1.35 -21.20
CA TYR A 432 -32.64 1.24 -22.62
C TYR A 432 -33.73 0.20 -22.94
N PRO A 433 -33.67 -1.06 -22.42
CA PRO A 433 -34.74 -2.03 -22.66
C PRO A 433 -36.07 -1.62 -22.00
N ALA A 434 -36.05 -0.89 -20.88
CA ALA A 434 -37.26 -0.37 -20.25
C ALA A 434 -38.02 0.64 -21.14
N LEU A 435 -37.30 1.51 -21.85
CA LEU A 435 -37.89 2.44 -22.81
C LEU A 435 -38.48 1.74 -24.04
N ILE A 436 -37.81 0.68 -24.54
CA ILE A 436 -38.29 -0.14 -25.65
C ILE A 436 -39.57 -0.89 -25.24
N LEU A 437 -39.61 -1.45 -24.03
CA LEU A 437 -40.79 -2.14 -23.49
C LEU A 437 -41.99 -1.19 -23.36
N LEU A 438 -41.77 0.05 -22.88
CA LEU A 438 -42.82 1.05 -22.74
C LEU A 438 -43.36 1.50 -24.10
N PHE A 439 -42.50 1.67 -25.10
CA PHE A 439 -42.90 1.91 -26.48
C PHE A 439 -43.72 0.75 -27.07
N LEU A 440 -43.27 -0.49 -26.85
CA LEU A 440 -43.97 -1.68 -27.33
C LEU A 440 -45.33 -1.86 -26.65
N MET A 441 -45.44 -1.54 -25.36
CA MET A 441 -46.69 -1.55 -24.61
C MET A 441 -47.67 -0.49 -25.14
N ALA A 442 -47.20 0.73 -25.42
CA ALA A 442 -48.00 1.77 -26.05
C ALA A 442 -48.47 1.36 -27.45
N PHE A 443 -47.59 0.74 -28.25
CA PHE A 443 -47.92 0.20 -29.57
C PHE A 443 -49.01 -0.89 -29.48
N LEU A 444 -48.90 -1.80 -28.52
CA LEU A 444 -49.81 -2.92 -28.37
C LEU A 444 -51.20 -2.49 -27.86
N LEU A 445 -51.27 -1.52 -26.95
CA LEU A 445 -52.53 -1.00 -26.40
C LEU A 445 -53.27 -0.06 -27.34
N PHE A 446 -52.57 0.78 -28.13
CA PHE A 446 -53.22 1.81 -28.95
C PHE A 446 -53.29 1.45 -30.45
N ILE A 447 -52.26 0.81 -31.02
CA ILE A 447 -52.20 0.55 -32.47
C ILE A 447 -52.81 -0.81 -32.83
N ARG A 448 -52.64 -1.82 -31.97
CA ARG A 448 -53.17 -3.18 -32.20
C ARG A 448 -54.71 -3.29 -32.25
N PRO A 449 -55.52 -2.62 -31.39
CA PRO A 449 -56.98 -2.68 -31.53
C PRO A 449 -57.50 -2.01 -32.80
N LEU A 450 -56.73 -1.08 -33.38
CA LEU A 450 -57.09 -0.36 -34.61
C LEU A 450 -56.87 -1.18 -35.89
N LEU A 451 -55.86 -2.06 -35.91
CA LEU A 451 -55.67 -3.01 -37.01
C LEU A 451 -56.79 -4.07 -37.05
N ARG A 452 -57.32 -4.43 -35.88
CA ARG A 452 -58.46 -5.35 -35.77
C ARG A 452 -59.77 -4.73 -36.26
N THR A 453 -60.00 -3.43 -36.05
CA THR A 453 -61.20 -2.75 -36.57
C THR A 453 -61.15 -2.52 -38.08
N LEU A 454 -59.96 -2.36 -38.66
CA LEU A 454 -59.76 -2.29 -40.12
C LEU A 454 -59.89 -3.66 -40.81
N GLY A 455 -59.44 -4.75 -40.18
CA GLY A 455 -59.58 -6.11 -40.72
C GLY A 455 -61.03 -6.62 -40.74
N ALA A 456 -61.90 -6.12 -39.85
CA ALA A 456 -63.32 -6.49 -39.81
C ALA A 456 -64.16 -5.88 -40.96
N LEU A 457 -63.66 -4.85 -41.63
CA LEU A 457 -64.34 -4.17 -42.75
C LEU A 457 -63.87 -4.66 -44.14
N ALA A 458 -62.91 -5.59 -44.20
CA ALA A 458 -62.31 -6.11 -45.43
C ALA A 458 -62.79 -7.54 -45.78
N ARG A 459 -64.09 -7.82 -45.65
CA ARG A 459 -64.73 -8.95 -46.36
C ARG A 459 -65.57 -8.38 -47.52
N PRO A 460 -65.11 -8.50 -48.79
CA PRO A 460 -65.91 -8.08 -49.92
C PRO A 460 -66.99 -9.13 -50.25
N LEU A 461 -68.16 -8.62 -50.63
CA LEU A 461 -69.30 -9.31 -51.21
C LEU A 461 -68.96 -9.87 -52.60
N ALA A 462 -69.11 -11.18 -52.78
CA ALA A 462 -69.18 -11.92 -54.05
C ALA A 462 -69.78 -13.31 -53.70
N GLU A 463 -70.79 -13.92 -54.32
CA GLU A 463 -71.53 -13.71 -55.57
C GLU A 463 -72.85 -14.54 -55.48
N ARG A 464 -73.93 -14.02 -56.07
CA ARG A 464 -75.04 -14.73 -56.74
C ARG A 464 -75.06 -14.15 -58.17
N PRO A 465 -75.63 -14.75 -59.23
CA PRO A 465 -76.37 -16.02 -59.37
C PRO A 465 -76.04 -16.82 -60.68
N ALA A 466 -76.69 -17.97 -60.94
CA ALA A 466 -77.45 -18.29 -62.18
C ALA A 466 -77.85 -19.79 -62.32
N THR A 467 -79.14 -20.02 -62.07
CA THR A 467 -80.12 -20.87 -62.78
C THR A 467 -79.70 -21.80 -63.94
N GLY A 468 -80.19 -23.05 -63.89
CA GLY A 468 -80.21 -24.02 -65.01
C GLY A 468 -80.88 -25.38 -64.71
N LEU A 469 -82.18 -25.36 -64.37
CA LEU A 469 -83.26 -26.35 -64.63
C LEU A 469 -82.98 -27.87 -64.56
N ALA A 470 -83.56 -28.55 -63.56
CA ALA A 470 -84.42 -29.74 -63.75
C ALA A 470 -85.16 -30.13 -62.45
N SER A 471 -86.47 -30.36 -62.61
CA SER A 471 -87.41 -31.13 -61.78
C SER A 471 -87.60 -30.77 -60.30
N LEU A 472 -88.82 -30.27 -60.05
CA LEU A 472 -89.58 -30.38 -58.82
C LEU A 472 -89.52 -31.82 -58.27
N ASP A 473 -89.17 -31.98 -56.99
CA ASP A 473 -90.06 -32.71 -56.08
C ASP A 473 -89.74 -32.45 -54.60
N ALA A 474 -90.80 -32.50 -53.81
CA ALA A 474 -90.81 -32.13 -52.40
C ALA A 474 -90.28 -33.24 -51.47
N ALA A 475 -89.77 -32.79 -50.32
CA ALA A 475 -89.80 -33.48 -49.03
C ALA A 475 -89.51 -34.99 -49.01
N SER A 476 -88.29 -35.38 -48.63
CA SER A 476 -88.09 -36.59 -47.83
C SER A 476 -86.76 -36.54 -47.06
N LEU A 477 -86.85 -37.03 -45.83
CA LEU A 477 -85.78 -37.17 -44.85
C LEU A 477 -84.76 -38.24 -45.29
N GLY A 478 -83.48 -37.96 -45.05
CA GLY A 478 -82.34 -38.88 -45.16
C GLY A 478 -81.10 -38.27 -44.48
N PRO A 479 -80.20 -39.07 -43.91
CA PRO A 479 -80.06 -39.17 -42.46
C PRO A 479 -78.88 -38.38 -41.83
N PRO A 480 -78.93 -38.12 -40.51
CA PRO A 480 -77.93 -37.36 -39.75
C PRO A 480 -76.66 -38.18 -39.46
N SER A 481 -75.52 -37.49 -39.48
CA SER A 481 -74.21 -37.95 -39.03
C SER A 481 -74.22 -38.33 -37.54
N GLU A 482 -73.65 -39.51 -37.24
CA GLU A 482 -73.55 -40.17 -35.93
C GLU A 482 -72.96 -39.33 -34.77
N VAL A 483 -72.38 -38.17 -35.07
CA VAL A 483 -71.70 -37.30 -34.10
C VAL A 483 -72.68 -36.52 -33.21
N GLU A 484 -73.86 -36.17 -33.73
CA GLU A 484 -74.86 -35.39 -32.99
C GLU A 484 -75.65 -36.26 -31.99
N LEU A 485 -75.82 -37.55 -32.31
CA LEU A 485 -76.47 -38.56 -31.48
C LEU A 485 -75.57 -38.99 -30.30
N LEU A 486 -74.25 -38.94 -30.48
CA LEU A 486 -73.26 -39.19 -29.42
C LEU A 486 -73.25 -38.03 -28.40
N ARG A 487 -73.35 -36.78 -28.89
CA ARG A 487 -73.41 -35.59 -28.03
C ARG A 487 -74.66 -35.55 -27.17
N GLN A 488 -75.83 -35.90 -27.73
CA GLN A 488 -77.08 -35.96 -26.97
C GLN A 488 -77.14 -37.12 -25.97
N ARG A 489 -76.45 -38.24 -26.23
CA ARG A 489 -76.32 -39.34 -25.26
C ARG A 489 -75.32 -39.07 -24.14
N LEU A 490 -74.29 -38.25 -24.39
CA LEU A 490 -73.29 -37.88 -23.38
C LEU A 490 -73.78 -36.75 -22.45
N THR A 491 -74.69 -35.88 -22.90
CA THR A 491 -75.30 -34.86 -22.03
C THR A 491 -76.45 -35.40 -21.17
N ALA A 492 -77.10 -36.49 -21.60
CA ALA A 492 -78.17 -37.15 -20.83
C ALA A 492 -77.64 -38.12 -19.75
N LEU A 493 -76.35 -38.48 -19.77
CA LEU A 493 -75.70 -39.37 -18.80
C LEU A 493 -74.86 -38.64 -17.74
N ALA A 494 -74.82 -37.31 -17.78
CA ALA A 494 -74.07 -36.48 -16.82
C ALA A 494 -74.93 -36.01 -15.61
N GLY A 495 -76.12 -36.59 -15.43
CA GLY A 495 -77.09 -36.19 -14.40
C GLY A 495 -77.27 -37.16 -13.22
N GLU A 496 -76.78 -38.41 -13.29
CA GLU A 496 -77.07 -39.42 -12.26
C GLU A 496 -75.81 -40.25 -11.94
N HIS A 497 -75.43 -40.28 -10.64
CA HIS A 497 -74.38 -41.09 -9.97
C HIS A 497 -72.96 -40.50 -9.79
N PRO A 498 -72.73 -39.76 -8.69
CA PRO A 498 -71.43 -39.16 -8.34
C PRO A 498 -70.46 -40.06 -7.52
N GLU A 499 -70.59 -41.39 -7.51
CA GLU A 499 -69.81 -42.25 -6.58
C GLU A 499 -68.76 -43.19 -7.22
N GLY A 500 -68.39 -43.01 -8.49
CA GLY A 500 -67.40 -43.87 -9.17
C GLY A 500 -65.98 -43.29 -9.37
N MET A 501 -65.71 -42.06 -8.93
CA MET A 501 -64.50 -41.31 -9.34
C MET A 501 -63.27 -41.47 -8.42
N ALA A 502 -63.27 -42.44 -7.50
CA ALA A 502 -62.15 -42.66 -6.57
C ALA A 502 -61.30 -43.90 -6.92
N GLN A 503 -61.73 -44.75 -7.85
CA GLN A 503 -61.00 -45.98 -8.20
C GLN A 503 -60.23 -45.90 -9.52
N THR A 504 -60.52 -44.89 -10.36
CA THR A 504 -59.83 -44.64 -11.63
C THR A 504 -58.62 -43.69 -11.51
N MET A 505 -58.46 -42.98 -10.39
CA MET A 505 -57.23 -42.20 -10.12
C MET A 505 -56.05 -43.03 -9.61
N ARG A 506 -56.24 -44.30 -9.21
CA ARG A 506 -55.15 -45.15 -8.69
C ARG A 506 -54.38 -45.93 -9.76
N VAL A 507 -54.91 -46.04 -10.98
CA VAL A 507 -54.27 -46.77 -12.09
C VAL A 507 -53.39 -45.84 -12.95
N TRP A 508 -53.62 -44.53 -12.90
CA TRP A 508 -52.86 -43.54 -13.67
C TRP A 508 -51.61 -42.99 -12.96
N LEU A 509 -51.37 -43.38 -11.71
CA LEU A 509 -50.24 -42.90 -10.89
C LEU A 509 -49.12 -43.93 -10.71
N HIS A 510 -49.17 -45.06 -11.42
CA HIS A 510 -48.14 -46.10 -11.37
C HIS A 510 -47.46 -46.40 -12.72
N GLU A 511 -47.70 -45.57 -13.74
CA GLU A 511 -47.13 -45.71 -15.09
C GLU A 511 -46.22 -44.52 -15.45
N LYS A 512 -45.36 -44.16 -14.50
CA LYS A 512 -44.28 -43.19 -14.73
C LYS A 512 -43.07 -43.41 -13.83
N GLU A 513 -42.65 -44.67 -13.67
CA GLU A 513 -41.30 -45.06 -13.27
C GLU A 513 -40.97 -46.35 -14.03
N GLY A 514 -40.22 -46.20 -15.11
CA GLY A 514 -39.82 -47.22 -16.08
C GLY A 514 -39.07 -46.55 -17.21
#